data_AF-A0A397C5X0-F1
#
_entry.id   AF-A0A397C5X0-F1
#
_cell.length_a   1.000
_cell.length_b   1.000
_cell.length_c   1.000
_cell.angle_alpha   90.00
_cell.angle_beta   90.00
_cell.angle_gamma   90.00
#
_symmetry.space_group_name_H-M   'P 1'
#
loop_
_entity.id
_entity.type
_entity.pdbx_description
1 polymer ?
#
loop_
_entity_poly.entity_id
_entity_poly.type
_entity_poly.pdbx_seq_one_letter_code
_entity_poly.pdbx_strand_id
1 'polypeptide(L)'
;MDGVTASKDDDDDTTHYVELKTFRMLNTPKDRFTFERYKLLAFWIQSYLVGVPTIRVGFRNESFILTKEQAFETDHLPRYGDKHW
;
A
#
# COMPACT_ATOMS: atom_id res chain seq x y z
N MET A 1 -11.12 -2.40 -3.85
CA MET A 1 -11.34 -3.45 -2.83
C MET A 1 -10.93 -4.74 -3.48
N ASP A 2 -9.78 -5.26 -3.08
CA ASP A 2 -9.05 -6.27 -3.85
C ASP A 2 -8.83 -7.57 -3.06
N GLY A 3 -8.90 -7.53 -1.72
CA GLY A 3 -8.78 -8.72 -0.87
C GLY A 3 -9.44 -8.57 0.50
N VAL A 4 -9.69 -9.72 1.14
CA VAL A 4 -10.16 -9.87 2.52
C VAL A 4 -9.13 -10.68 3.28
N THR A 5 -8.68 -10.20 4.43
CA THR A 5 -7.91 -10.99 5.38
C THR A 5 -8.84 -11.46 6.50
N ALA A 6 -9.06 -12.77 6.58
CA ALA A 6 -9.70 -13.41 7.72
C ALA A 6 -8.61 -13.83 8.72
N SER A 7 -8.63 -13.23 9.91
CA SER A 7 -7.87 -13.74 11.06
C SER A 7 -8.46 -15.10 11.45
N LYS A 8 -7.63 -16.11 11.68
CA LYS A 8 -8.12 -17.49 11.91
C LYS A 8 -8.66 -17.77 13.32
N ASP A 9 -8.62 -16.82 14.25
CA ASP A 9 -8.81 -17.12 15.69
C ASP A 9 -9.74 -16.19 16.49
N ASP A 10 -10.51 -15.26 15.90
CA ASP A 10 -11.41 -14.41 16.71
C ASP A 10 -12.87 -14.49 16.24
N ASP A 11 -13.76 -14.66 17.21
CA ASP A 11 -15.23 -14.63 17.16
C ASP A 11 -15.79 -13.24 16.78
N ASP A 12 -14.97 -12.37 16.17
CA ASP A 12 -15.30 -11.02 15.74
C ASP A 12 -15.40 -11.01 14.20
N ASP A 13 -16.61 -10.83 13.69
CA ASP A 13 -16.97 -10.79 12.27
C ASP A 13 -16.46 -9.52 11.56
N THR A 14 -15.29 -9.02 11.95
CA THR A 14 -14.64 -7.89 11.30
C THR A 14 -13.81 -8.39 10.12
N THR A 15 -14.47 -8.50 8.99
CA THR A 15 -13.81 -8.66 7.68
C THR A 15 -12.82 -7.50 7.48
N HIS A 16 -11.52 -7.76 7.62
CA HIS A 16 -10.49 -6.76 7.35
C HIS A 16 -10.22 -6.69 5.85
N TYR A 17 -10.64 -5.60 5.22
CA TYR A 17 -10.36 -5.35 3.81
C TYR A 17 -8.93 -4.88 3.61
N VAL A 18 -8.33 -5.32 2.50
CA VAL A 18 -7.00 -4.91 2.07
C VAL A 18 -7.05 -4.42 0.62
N GLU A 19 -6.37 -3.31 0.35
CA GLU A 19 -6.16 -2.80 -1.01
C GLU A 19 -4.81 -3.31 -1.53
N LEU A 20 -4.80 -3.85 -2.75
CA LEU A 20 -3.61 -4.43 -3.37
C LEU A 20 -3.11 -3.51 -4.48
N LYS A 21 -1.90 -2.98 -4.31
CA LYS A 21 -1.23 -2.14 -5.30
C LYS A 21 0.03 -2.80 -5.78
N THR A 22 0.43 -2.47 -7.01
CA THR A 22 1.70 -2.92 -7.55
C THR A 22 2.47 -1.75 -8.16
N PHE A 23 3.79 -1.78 -8.03
CA PHE A 23 4.68 -0.76 -8.58
C PHE A 23 5.98 -1.39 -9.10
N ARG A 24 6.70 -0.66 -9.95
CA ARG A 24 8.05 -1.07 -10.38
C ARG A 24 9.02 -1.04 -9.21
N MET A 25 10.08 -1.84 -9.28
CA MET A 25 11.17 -1.79 -8.30
C MET A 25 11.76 -0.38 -8.15
N LEU A 26 12.05 0.00 -6.90
CA LEU A 26 12.60 1.31 -6.53
C LEU A 26 14.13 1.27 -6.51
N ASN A 27 14.73 1.13 -7.69
CA ASN A 27 16.16 0.93 -7.85
C ASN A 27 16.97 2.22 -7.66
N THR A 28 16.40 3.38 -8.02
CA THR A 28 17.09 4.67 -7.92
C THR A 28 16.46 5.59 -6.85
N PRO A 29 17.21 6.57 -6.33
CA PRO A 29 16.65 7.60 -5.44
C PRO A 29 15.49 8.38 -6.09
N LYS A 30 15.56 8.60 -7.41
CA LYS A 30 14.51 9.28 -8.18
C LYS A 30 13.22 8.46 -8.23
N ASP A 31 13.32 7.13 -8.35
CA ASP A 31 12.15 6.25 -8.31
C ASP A 31 11.47 6.31 -6.94
N ARG A 32 12.26 6.29 -5.87
CA ARG A 32 11.75 6.39 -4.48
C ARG A 32 11.01 7.70 -4.26
N PHE A 33 11.63 8.83 -4.64
CA PHE A 33 10.99 10.14 -4.55
C PHE A 33 9.67 10.20 -5.34
N THR A 34 9.67 9.67 -6.57
CA THR A 34 8.46 9.65 -7.42
C THR A 34 7.35 8.79 -6.80
N PHE A 35 7.73 7.65 -6.22
CA PHE A 35 6.80 6.77 -5.53
C PHE A 35 6.20 7.45 -4.29
N GLU A 36 7.04 7.96 -3.39
CA GLU A 36 6.63 8.59 -2.13
C GLU A 36 5.80 9.86 -2.35
N ARG A 37 6.18 10.71 -3.32
CA ARG A 37 5.50 11.99 -3.58
C ARG A 37 4.17 11.82 -4.30
N TYR A 38 4.09 10.96 -5.31
CA TYR A 38 2.93 10.93 -6.21
C TYR A 38 2.10 9.66 -6.08
N LYS A 39 2.74 8.49 -6.02
CA LYS A 39 2.01 7.21 -6.03
C LYS A 39 1.47 6.85 -4.67
N LEU A 40 2.28 7.05 -3.63
CA LEU A 40 1.90 6.76 -2.27
C LEU A 40 0.74 7.66 -1.82
N LEU A 41 0.77 8.94 -2.18
CA LEU A 41 -0.35 9.87 -1.96
C LEU A 41 -1.64 9.43 -2.66
N ALA A 42 -1.55 9.02 -3.93
CA ALA A 42 -2.71 8.55 -4.67
C ALA A 42 -3.31 7.27 -4.05
N PHE A 43 -2.47 6.34 -3.58
CA PHE A 43 -2.91 5.14 -2.89
C PHE A 43 -3.59 5.48 -1.56
N TRP A 44 -2.98 6.39 -0.79
CA TRP A 44 -3.55 6.86 0.46
C TRP A 44 -4.94 7.46 0.28
N ILE A 45 -5.11 8.42 -0.62
CA ILE A 45 -6.42 9.06 -0.86
C ILE A 45 -7.47 8.01 -1.26
N GLN A 46 -7.11 7.09 -2.14
CA GLN A 46 -8.04 6.05 -2.60
C GLN A 46 -8.50 5.14 -1.45
N SER A 47 -7.59 4.69 -0.59
CA SER A 47 -7.91 3.78 0.51
C SER A 47 -8.54 4.49 1.71
N TYR A 48 -8.14 5.72 1.98
CA TYR A 48 -8.67 6.54 3.08
C TYR A 48 -10.14 6.85 2.86
N LEU A 49 -10.53 7.24 1.64
CA LEU A 49 -11.93 7.58 1.32
C LEU A 49 -12.89 6.39 1.43
N VAL A 50 -12.40 5.17 1.17
CA VAL A 50 -13.21 3.94 1.19
C VAL A 50 -13.11 3.21 2.55
N GLY A 51 -12.31 3.72 3.48
CA GLY A 51 -12.16 3.15 4.82
C GLY A 51 -11.38 1.82 4.83
N VAL A 52 -10.48 1.60 3.87
CA VAL A 52 -9.65 0.39 3.83
C VAL A 52 -8.44 0.58 4.76
N PRO A 53 -8.29 -0.23 5.83
CA PRO A 53 -7.27 0.00 6.86
C PRO A 53 -5.84 -0.28 6.40
N THR A 54 -5.67 -1.11 5.37
CA THR A 54 -4.34 -1.57 4.95
C THR A 54 -4.18 -1.56 3.43
N ILE A 55 -3.04 -1.05 2.98
CA ILE A 55 -2.59 -1.06 1.58
C ILE A 55 -1.35 -1.93 1.50
N ARG A 56 -1.38 -2.99 0.68
CA ARG A 56 -0.20 -3.81 0.38
C ARG A 56 0.33 -3.47 -1.01
N VAL A 57 1.58 -3.01 -1.08
CA VAL A 57 2.25 -2.65 -2.32
C VAL A 57 3.28 -3.72 -2.68
N GLY A 58 3.05 -4.39 -3.81
CA GLY A 58 3.99 -5.30 -4.42
C GLY A 58 4.93 -4.61 -5.42
N PHE A 59 6.23 -4.79 -5.28
CA PHE A 59 7.25 -4.27 -6.19
C PHE A 59 7.71 -5.37 -7.16
N ARG A 60 7.46 -5.14 -8.46
CA ARG A 60 7.81 -6.07 -9.53
C ARG A 60 9.06 -5.66 -10.28
N ASN A 61 9.83 -6.67 -10.71
CA ASN A 61 10.95 -6.48 -11.63
C ASN A 61 10.47 -6.30 -13.08
N GLU A 62 11.40 -6.10 -14.01
CA GLU A 62 11.10 -5.89 -15.44
C GLU A 62 10.51 -7.14 -16.12
N SER A 63 10.74 -8.32 -15.54
CA SER A 63 10.11 -9.58 -15.96
C SER A 63 8.69 -9.77 -15.35
N PHE A 64 8.12 -8.72 -14.76
CA PHE A 64 6.80 -8.71 -14.10
C PHE A 64 6.65 -9.67 -12.92
N ILE A 65 7.76 -10.16 -12.37
CA ILE A 65 7.76 -10.99 -11.18
C ILE A 65 7.73 -10.10 -9.94
N LEU A 66 6.82 -10.41 -9.01
CA LEU A 66 6.78 -9.77 -7.70
C LEU A 66 8.04 -10.16 -6.91
N THR A 67 8.86 -9.17 -6.55
CA THR A 67 10.15 -9.39 -5.88
C THR A 67 10.17 -8.92 -4.43
N LYS A 68 9.29 -7.97 -4.08
CA LYS A 68 9.16 -7.44 -2.73
C LYS A 68 7.72 -7.04 -2.47
N GLU A 69 7.28 -7.12 -1.23
CA GLU A 69 6.01 -6.60 -0.78
C GLU A 69 6.24 -5.66 0.41
N GLN A 70 5.41 -4.63 0.55
CA GLN A 70 5.37 -3.76 1.72
C GLN A 70 3.94 -3.41 2.08
N ALA A 71 3.58 -3.59 3.35
CA ALA A 71 2.30 -3.15 3.89
C ALA A 71 2.41 -1.71 4.43
N PHE A 72 1.34 -0.95 4.24
CA PHE A 72 1.16 0.39 4.76
C PHE A 72 -0.20 0.47 5.44
N GLU A 73 -0.22 1.03 6.65
CA GLU A 73 -1.45 1.39 7.32
C GLU A 73 -1.95 2.73 6.77
N THR A 74 -3.20 2.76 6.32
CA THR A 74 -3.80 3.94 5.67
C THR A 74 -3.75 5.17 6.56
N ASP A 75 -3.91 5.00 7.87
CA ASP A 75 -3.97 6.12 8.83
C ASP A 75 -2.58 6.69 9.15
N HIS A 76 -1.53 5.88 8.99
CA HIS A 76 -0.14 6.28 9.24
C HIS A 76 0.57 6.82 8.00
N LEU A 77 0.01 6.60 6.81
CA LEU A 77 0.55 7.08 5.54
C LEU A 77 0.87 8.59 5.51
N PRO A 78 0.02 9.49 6.03
CA PRO A 78 0.34 10.92 6.15
C PRO A 78 1.68 11.22 6.82
N ARG A 79 2.08 10.42 7.81
CA ARG A 79 3.38 10.59 8.48
C ARG A 79 4.57 10.21 7.60
N TYR A 80 4.42 9.21 6.74
CA TYR A 80 5.45 8.87 5.74
C TYR A 80 5.59 9.98 4.70
N GLY A 81 4.48 10.67 4.46
CA GLY A 81 4.36 11.74 3.51
C GLY A 81 4.85 13.11 3.92
N ASP A 82 4.95 13.35 5.22
CA ASP A 82 5.22 14.66 5.82
C ASP A 82 6.51 15.34 5.28
N LYS A 83 7.45 14.55 4.74
CA LYS A 83 8.66 15.06 4.08
C LYS A 83 8.47 15.53 2.63
N HIS A 84 7.37 15.17 1.98
CA HIS A 84 7.19 15.25 0.53
C HIS A 84 5.83 15.75 0.06
N TRP A 85 4.82 15.83 0.94
CA TRP A 85 3.42 16.16 0.63
C TRP A 85 3.07 17.58 1.05
#